data_AF-F9EQY1-F1
#
_entry.id   AF-F9EQY1-F1
#
_cell.length_a   1.000
_cell.length_b   1.000
_cell.length_c   1.000
_cell.angle_alpha   90.00
_cell.angle_beta   90.00
_cell.angle_gamma   90.00
#
_symmetry.space_group_name_H-M   'P 1'
#
loop_
_entity.id
_entity.type
_entity.pdbx_description
1 polymer ?
#
loop_
_entity_poly.entity_id
_entity_poly.type
_entity_poly.pdbx_seq_one_letter_code
_entity_poly.pdbx_strand_id
1 'polypeptide(L)' 'EDFFETKVGIVTNLENNKIKMKEIDKYGNFYKDSEIYLDEIQLLAVKNYRLEL' A
#
# COMPACT_ATOMS: atom_id res chain seq x y z
N GLU A 1 17.74 0.11 -10.55
CA GLU A 1 16.27 -0.04 -10.54
C GLU A 1 15.74 1.03 -9.61
N ASP A 2 15.15 2.07 -10.20
CA ASP A 2 14.73 3.25 -9.46
C ASP A 2 13.50 2.91 -8.60
N PHE A 3 13.79 2.58 -7.33
CA PHE A 3 12.85 2.37 -6.23
C PHE A 3 11.89 3.55 -5.99
N PHE A 4 12.05 4.67 -6.71
CA PHE A 4 11.43 5.97 -6.45
C PHE A 4 10.44 6.46 -7.52
N GLU A 5 10.03 5.65 -8.51
CA GLU A 5 8.85 6.06 -9.27
C GLU A 5 7.65 6.12 -8.33
N THR A 6 7.11 7.33 -8.12
CA THR A 6 5.92 7.54 -7.31
C THR A 6 4.78 6.73 -7.91
N LYS A 7 4.48 5.58 -7.30
CA LYS A 7 3.33 4.75 -7.65
C LYS A 7 2.15 5.24 -6.84
N VAL A 8 1.06 5.60 -7.53
CA VAL A 8 -0.19 5.97 -6.88
C VAL A 8 -1.03 4.71 -6.72
N GLY A 9 -1.38 4.37 -5.47
CA GLY A 9 -2.31 3.29 -5.18
C GLY A 9 -3.75 3.81 -5.07
N ILE A 10 -4.66 3.32 -5.89
CA ILE A 10 -6.10 3.59 -5.77
C ILE A 10 -6.75 2.40 -5.07
N VAL A 11 -7.32 2.62 -3.89
CA VAL A 11 -8.09 1.58 -3.18
C VAL A 11 -9.36 1.29 -3.97
N THR A 12 -9.54 0.04 -4.35
CA THR A 12 -10.69 -0.42 -5.14
C THR A 12 -11.70 -1.20 -4.31
N ASN A 13 -11.26 -1.86 -3.24
CA ASN A 13 -12.13 -2.62 -2.36
C ASN A 13 -11.52 -2.83 -0.96
N LEU A 14 -12.37 -3.04 0.04
CA LEU A 14 -12.03 -3.40 1.41
C LEU A 14 -12.82 -4.66 1.78
N GLU A 15 -12.17 -5.82 1.77
CA GLU A 15 -12.83 -7.10 2.04
C GLU A 15 -11.88 -8.12 2.66
N ASN A 16 -12.41 -9.07 3.45
CA ASN A 16 -11.64 -10.16 4.06
C ASN A 16 -10.38 -9.70 4.81
N ASN A 17 -10.45 -8.57 5.53
CA ASN A 17 -9.32 -7.93 6.21
C ASN A 17 -8.16 -7.54 5.28
N LYS A 18 -8.45 -7.26 4.01
CA LYS A 18 -7.49 -6.76 3.02
C LYS A 18 -7.96 -5.47 2.38
N ILE A 19 -6.99 -4.66 2.00
CA ILE A 19 -7.15 -3.51 1.10
C ILE A 19 -6.72 -3.96 -0.29
N LYS A 20 -7.65 -3.96 -1.24
CA LYS A 20 -7.34 -4.17 -2.65
C LYS A 20 -7.06 -2.83 -3.30
N MET A 21 -6.01 -2.75 -4.09
CA MET A 21 -5.61 -1.53 -4.77
C MET A 21 -5.13 -1.77 -6.19
N LYS A 22 -5.30 -0.75 -7.02
CA LYS A 22 -4.66 -0.63 -8.33
C LYS A 22 -3.49 0.32 -8.22
N GLU A 23 -2.30 -0.16 -8.51
CA GLU A 23 -1.11 0.67 -8.63
C GLU A 23 -1.04 1.27 -10.03
N ILE A 24 -0.81 2.58 -10.07
CA ILE A 24 -0.66 3.38 -11.27
C ILE A 24 0.78 3.90 -11.29
N ASP A 25 1.44 3.78 -12.44
CA ASP A 25 2.79 4.33 -12.63
C ASP A 25 2.78 5.87 -12.70
N LYS A 26 3.97 6.48 -12.75
CA LYS A 26 4.10 7.94 -12.81
C LYS A 26 3.50 8.59 -14.06
N TYR A 27 3.18 7.80 -15.08
CA TYR A 27 2.59 8.24 -16.35
C TYR A 27 1.07 8.06 -16.37
N GLY A 28 0.46 7.56 -15.28
CA GLY A 28 -0.96 7.30 -15.22
C GLY A 28 -1.37 5.95 -15.79
N ASN A 29 -0.43 5.08 -16.16
CA ASN A 29 -0.75 3.75 -16.69
C ASN A 29 -0.96 2.75 -15.56
N PHE A 30 -1.86 1.79 -15.79
CA PHE A 30 -2.02 0.65 -14.91
C PHE A 30 -0.71 -0.14 -14.81
N TYR A 31 -0.24 -0.35 -13.58
CA TYR A 31 0.97 -1.10 -13.30
C TYR A 31 0.66 -2.52 -12.83
N LYS A 32 -0.09 -2.66 -11.73
CA LYS A 32 -0.55 -3.96 -11.20
C LYS A 32 -1.70 -3.79 -10.21
N ASP A 33 -2.38 -4.89 -9.90
CA ASP A 33 -3.21 -4.98 -8.71
C ASP A 33 -2.34 -5.37 -7.50
N SER A 34 -2.70 -4.91 -6.30
CA SER A 34 -2.02 -5.26 -5.06
C SER A 34 -3.01 -5.44 -3.92
N GLU A 35 -2.63 -6.27 -2.95
CA GLU A 35 -3.40 -6.55 -1.75
C GLU A 35 -2.52 -6.25 -0.54
N ILE A 36 -3.05 -5.50 0.42
CA ILE A 36 -2.40 -5.23 1.71
C ILE A 36 -3.28 -5.83 2.79
N TYR A 37 -2.72 -6.66 3.66
CA TYR A 37 -3.45 -7.23 4.79
C TYR A 37 -3.49 -6.23 5.95
N LEU A 38 -4.60 -6.22 6.68
CA LEU A 38 -4.80 -5.28 7.78
C LEU A 38 -3.77 -5.47 8.91
N ASP A 39 -3.31 -6.70 9.14
CA ASP A 39 -2.29 -7.02 10.15
C ASP A 39 -0.90 -6.45 9.78
N GLU A 40 -0.56 -6.36 8.50
CA GLU A 40 0.66 -5.70 8.01
C GLU A 40 0.65 -4.21 8.37
N ILE A 41 -0.50 -3.55 8.20
CA ILE A 41 -0.69 -2.13 8.57
C ILE A 41 -0.61 -1.96 10.09
N GLN A 42 -1.27 -2.83 10.85
CA GLN A 42 -1.23 -2.79 12.31
C GLN A 42 0.18 -3.01 12.85
N LEU A 43 0.94 -3.95 12.28
CA LEU A 43 2.34 -4.19 12.65
C LEU A 43 3.22 -2.96 12.37
N LEU A 44 3.03 -2.30 11.23
CA LEU A 44 3.74 -1.06 10.90
C LEU A 44 3.36 0.08 11.86
N ALA A 45 2.07 0.23 12.19
CA ALA A 45 1.61 1.22 13.15
C ALA A 45 2.25 1.02 14.53
N VAL A 46 2.30 -0.22 15.03
CA VAL A 46 2.97 -0.54 16.32
C VAL A 46 4.48 -0.27 16.25
N LYS A 47 5.14 -0.62 15.14
CA LYS A 47 6.58 -0.34 14.95
C LYS A 47 6.88 1.16 14.93
N ASN A 48 6.06 1.94 14.23
CA ASN A 48 6.23 3.40 14.13
C ASN A 48 5.89 4.10 15.45
N TYR A 49 4.87 3.64 16.18
CA TYR A 49 4.51 4.18 17.50
C TYR A 49 5.61 3.97 18.55
N ARG A 50 6.35 2.85 18.47
CA ARG A 50 7.50 2.57 19.35
C ARG A 50 8.74 3.40 19.05
N LEU A 51 8.84 4.00 17.87
CA LEU A 51 9.95 4.89 17.52
C LEU A 51 9.78 6.31 18.09
N GLU A 52 8.59 6.65 18.59
CA GLU A 52 8.27 7.96 19.18
C GLU A 52 8.35 8.00 20.72
N LEU A 53 8.76 6.91 21.39
CA LEU A 53 8.95 6.80 22.85
C LEU A 53 10.41 6.52 23.20
#